data_AF-U3U0X7-F1
#
_entry.id   AF-U3U0X7-F1
#
_cell.length_a   1.000
_cell.length_b   1.000
_cell.length_c   1.000
_cell.angle_alpha   90.00
_cell.angle_beta   90.00
_cell.angle_gamma   90.00
#
_symmetry.space_group_name_H-M   'P 1'
#
loop_
_entity.id
_entity.type
_entity.pdbx_description
1 polymer ?
#
loop_
_entity_poly.entity_id
_entity_poly.type
_entity_poly.pdbx_seq_one_letter_code
_entity_poly.pdbx_strand_id
1 'polypeptide(L)'
;MQLGYALNPNSGAKVVSGTGNREYMELNRLWLHDDMPKNSESRAISYALKTIRLLYPQVQWVQSFADERCGRCGVVYQASNFEYIGSHYSRFYELDGEWYHKIARNAITRGGKRGEYLRANIERATVHRFQQFRYIRFLDKRAKKRLNTKLFKVQPYPKPETLKPSS
;
A
#
# COMPACT_ATOMS: atom_id res chain seq x y z
N MET A 1 -0.23 -7.57 -10.89
CA MET A 1 -0.95 -6.66 -9.97
C MET A 1 -1.94 -7.48 -9.16
N GLN A 2 -1.98 -7.32 -7.83
CA GLN A 2 -2.96 -7.99 -6.97
C GLN A 2 -3.95 -6.96 -6.42
N LEU A 3 -5.24 -7.17 -6.70
CA LEU A 3 -6.33 -6.40 -6.11
C LEU A 3 -7.04 -7.29 -5.10
N GLY A 4 -7.28 -6.77 -3.91
CA GLY A 4 -8.00 -7.52 -2.88
C GLY A 4 -8.61 -6.59 -1.85
N TYR A 5 -9.55 -7.14 -1.09
CA TYR A 5 -9.95 -6.52 0.17
C TYR A 5 -8.70 -6.34 1.03
N ALA A 6 -8.58 -5.18 1.67
CA ALA A 6 -7.46 -4.93 2.56
C ALA A 6 -7.39 -6.07 3.61
N LEU A 7 -6.18 -6.50 3.93
CA LEU A 7 -5.91 -7.60 4.86
C LEU A 7 -6.59 -7.41 6.24
N ASN A 8 -6.97 -6.16 6.55
CA ASN A 8 -7.86 -5.80 7.65
C ASN A 8 -9.02 -4.89 7.16
N PRO A 9 -10.23 -5.43 6.93
CA PRO A 9 -11.38 -4.66 6.43
C PRO A 9 -11.74 -3.45 7.31
N ASN A 10 -11.57 -3.56 8.64
CA ASN A 10 -11.83 -2.48 9.61
C ASN A 10 -10.81 -1.33 9.56
N SER A 11 -9.74 -1.44 8.77
CA SER A 11 -8.76 -0.36 8.61
C SER A 11 -9.30 0.79 7.76
N GLY A 12 -10.23 0.53 6.83
CA GLY A 12 -10.78 1.52 5.92
C GLY A 12 -11.46 2.68 6.64
N ALA A 13 -12.30 2.39 7.64
CA ALA A 13 -13.00 3.38 8.45
C ALA A 13 -12.05 4.31 9.26
N LYS A 14 -10.82 3.86 9.56
CA LYS A 14 -9.80 4.70 10.21
C LYS A 14 -9.20 5.72 9.26
N VAL A 15 -9.10 5.39 7.96
CA VAL A 15 -8.56 6.27 6.92
C VAL A 15 -9.63 7.22 6.41
N VAL A 16 -10.78 6.68 6.01
CA VAL A 16 -11.93 7.45 5.53
C VAL A 16 -13.13 7.08 6.38
N SER A 17 -13.62 8.02 7.18
CA SER A 17 -14.69 7.79 8.13
C SER A 17 -15.97 7.29 7.46
N GLY A 18 -16.62 6.31 8.07
CA GLY A 18 -17.85 5.69 7.57
C GLY A 18 -17.66 4.73 6.40
N THR A 19 -16.42 4.40 5.99
CA THR A 19 -16.16 3.42 4.93
C THR A 19 -16.50 2.01 5.40
N GLY A 20 -17.41 1.35 4.70
CA GLY A 20 -17.73 -0.07 4.88
C GLY A 20 -16.69 -1.02 4.28
N ASN A 21 -16.74 -2.29 4.68
CA ASN A 21 -15.74 -3.30 4.31
C ASN A 21 -15.58 -3.55 2.80
N ARG A 22 -16.62 -3.24 2.00
CA ARG A 22 -16.61 -3.40 0.54
C ARG A 22 -16.51 -2.07 -0.23
N GLU A 23 -16.39 -0.95 0.48
CA GLU A 23 -16.40 0.38 -0.12
C GLU A 23 -14.99 0.90 -0.42
N TYR A 24 -13.95 0.09 -0.22
CA TYR A 24 -12.59 0.43 -0.59
C TYR A 24 -11.80 -0.80 -1.02
N MET A 25 -10.74 -0.57 -1.79
CA MET A 25 -9.81 -1.61 -2.22
C MET A 25 -8.37 -1.18 -1.95
N GLU A 26 -7.48 -2.16 -1.80
CA GLU A 26 -6.05 -1.94 -1.71
C GLU A 26 -5.37 -2.54 -2.93
N LEU A 27 -4.60 -1.71 -3.64
CA LEU A 27 -3.79 -2.16 -4.75
C LEU A 27 -2.43 -2.61 -4.21
N ASN A 28 -2.25 -3.93 -4.15
CA ASN A 28 -1.02 -4.55 -3.66
C ASN A 28 -0.17 -5.07 -4.83
N ARG A 29 1.15 -5.08 -4.65
CA ARG A 29 2.11 -5.75 -5.54
C ARG A 29 1.92 -5.40 -7.02
N LEU A 30 2.00 -4.11 -7.34
CA LEU A 30 2.19 -3.71 -8.73
C LEU A 30 3.63 -4.02 -9.13
N TRP A 31 3.80 -5.01 -10.00
CA TRP A 31 5.04 -5.30 -10.69
C TRP A 31 4.72 -5.38 -12.19
N LEU A 32 5.51 -4.69 -12.98
CA LEU A 32 5.55 -4.77 -14.44
C LEU A 32 7.00 -5.01 -14.83
N HIS A 33 7.20 -5.73 -15.93
CA HIS A 33 8.52 -6.04 -16.45
C HIS A 33 9.25 -4.76 -16.90
N ASP A 34 10.57 -4.68 -16.67
CA ASP A 34 11.36 -3.48 -16.97
C ASP A 34 11.38 -3.13 -18.47
N ASP A 35 11.23 -4.14 -19.35
CA ASP A 35 11.15 -3.97 -20.81
C ASP A 35 9.82 -3.36 -21.32
N MET A 36 8.90 -3.02 -20.42
CA MET A 36 7.63 -2.43 -20.83
C MET A 36 7.79 -0.99 -21.32
N PRO A 37 7.00 -0.55 -22.32
CA PRO A 37 7.02 0.83 -22.79
C PRO A 37 6.84 1.82 -21.64
N LYS A 38 7.44 3.01 -21.77
CA LYS A 38 7.28 4.09 -20.77
C LYS A 38 5.80 4.31 -20.44
N ASN A 39 5.49 4.53 -19.16
CA ASN A 39 4.15 4.73 -18.61
C ASN A 39 3.23 3.48 -18.60
N SER A 40 3.77 2.29 -18.85
CA SER A 40 2.96 1.06 -18.81
C SER A 40 2.33 0.83 -17.44
N GLU A 41 3.03 1.19 -16.37
CA GLU A 41 2.54 0.99 -15.00
C GLU A 41 1.39 1.96 -14.66
N SER A 42 1.49 3.24 -15.04
CA SER A 42 0.41 4.20 -14.83
C SER A 42 -0.80 3.91 -15.73
N ARG A 43 -0.59 3.39 -16.95
CA ARG A 43 -1.66 2.87 -17.82
C ARG A 43 -2.35 1.67 -17.19
N ALA A 44 -1.60 0.70 -16.67
CA ALA A 44 -2.15 -0.47 -15.99
C ALA A 44 -2.99 -0.06 -14.77
N ILE A 45 -2.50 0.87 -13.93
CA ILE A 45 -3.28 1.44 -12.83
C ILE A 45 -4.56 2.11 -13.35
N SER A 46 -4.46 2.90 -14.42
CA SER A 46 -5.62 3.58 -14.98
C SER A 46 -6.70 2.62 -15.46
N TYR A 47 -6.33 1.53 -16.14
CA TYR A 47 -7.28 0.48 -16.55
C TYR A 47 -7.85 -0.26 -15.34
N ALA A 48 -7.04 -0.57 -14.33
CA ALA A 48 -7.50 -1.19 -13.11
C ALA A 48 -8.55 -0.31 -12.40
N LEU A 49 -8.29 1.00 -12.23
CA LEU A 49 -9.23 1.94 -11.61
C LEU A 49 -10.54 2.08 -12.40
N LYS A 50 -10.47 2.09 -13.74
CA LYS A 50 -11.67 2.10 -14.61
C LYS A 50 -12.48 0.82 -14.43
N THR A 51 -11.81 -0.33 -14.39
CA THR A 51 -12.44 -1.64 -14.19
C THR A 51 -13.09 -1.73 -12.81
N ILE A 52 -12.43 -1.24 -11.76
CA ILE A 52 -12.99 -1.19 -10.41
C ILE A 52 -14.27 -0.36 -10.38
N ARG A 53 -14.27 0.83 -10.99
CA ARG A 53 -15.46 1.67 -11.08
C ARG A 53 -16.62 0.99 -11.78
N LEU A 54 -16.33 0.21 -12.82
CA LEU A 54 -17.34 -0.49 -13.61
C LEU A 54 -17.92 -1.70 -12.87
N LEU A 55 -17.06 -2.56 -12.33
CA LEU A 55 -17.45 -3.84 -11.74
C LEU A 55 -17.85 -3.73 -10.26
N TYR A 56 -17.34 -2.71 -9.57
CA TYR A 56 -17.56 -2.51 -8.13
C TYR A 56 -17.95 -1.06 -7.83
N PRO A 57 -19.13 -0.60 -8.28
CA PRO A 57 -19.58 0.79 -8.12
C PRO A 57 -19.69 1.24 -6.66
N GLN A 58 -19.80 0.30 -5.72
CA GLN A 58 -19.77 0.57 -4.27
C GLN A 58 -18.40 1.03 -3.75
N VAL A 59 -17.31 0.81 -4.51
CA VAL A 59 -15.96 1.20 -4.10
C VAL A 59 -15.79 2.70 -4.26
N GLN A 60 -15.60 3.37 -3.13
CA GLN A 60 -15.50 4.82 -3.02
C GLN A 60 -14.06 5.31 -3.15
N TRP A 61 -13.06 4.49 -2.80
CA TRP A 61 -11.65 4.85 -2.89
C TRP A 61 -10.73 3.63 -2.94
N VAL A 62 -9.52 3.84 -3.45
CA VAL A 62 -8.46 2.83 -3.53
C VAL A 62 -7.22 3.36 -2.82
N GLN A 63 -6.55 2.54 -2.02
CA GLN A 63 -5.23 2.90 -1.46
C GLN A 63 -4.12 2.00 -2.00
N SER A 64 -2.90 2.49 -1.87
CA SER A 64 -1.69 1.71 -2.11
C SER A 64 -0.55 2.19 -1.21
N PHE A 65 0.47 1.34 -1.07
CA PHE A 65 1.70 1.64 -0.38
C PHE A 65 2.91 1.54 -1.31
N ALA A 66 3.82 2.50 -1.17
CA ALA A 66 5.16 2.40 -1.74
C ALA A 66 6.17 2.30 -0.58
N ASP A 67 7.18 1.46 -0.75
CA ASP A 67 8.25 1.23 0.22
C ASP A 67 9.53 1.94 -0.27
N GLU A 68 10.35 2.45 0.66
CA GLU A 68 11.61 3.12 0.33
C GLU A 68 12.56 2.24 -0.51
N ARG A 69 12.49 0.91 -0.37
CA ARG A 69 13.27 -0.03 -1.17
C ARG A 69 13.02 0.06 -2.67
N CYS A 70 11.85 0.56 -3.09
CA CYS A 70 11.55 0.72 -4.50
C CYS A 70 12.20 1.98 -5.11
N GLY A 71 12.94 2.78 -4.33
CA GLY A 71 13.80 3.90 -4.77
C GLY A 71 13.09 5.11 -5.39
N ARG A 72 11.81 4.97 -5.75
CA ARG A 72 11.05 5.98 -6.50
C ARG A 72 9.91 6.58 -5.70
N CYS A 73 9.89 6.43 -4.38
CA CYS A 73 8.87 6.99 -3.47
C CYS A 73 7.41 6.81 -3.93
N GLY A 74 7.07 5.83 -4.76
CA GLY A 74 5.72 5.70 -5.35
C GLY A 74 5.40 6.60 -6.56
N VAL A 75 6.38 6.99 -7.37
CA VAL A 75 6.22 7.79 -8.62
C VAL A 75 5.06 7.31 -9.50
N VAL A 76 4.85 5.99 -9.62
CA VAL A 76 3.74 5.44 -10.40
C VAL A 76 2.35 5.88 -9.88
N TYR A 77 2.19 6.00 -8.56
CA TYR A 77 0.95 6.45 -7.93
C TYR A 77 0.77 7.96 -8.10
N GLN A 78 1.86 8.71 -8.01
CA GLN A 78 1.89 10.15 -8.28
C GLN A 78 1.45 10.44 -9.72
N ALA A 79 2.03 9.73 -10.69
CA ALA A 79 1.66 9.81 -12.11
C ALA A 79 0.22 9.33 -12.39
N SER A 80 -0.37 8.52 -11.50
CA SER A 80 -1.73 8.00 -11.61
C SER A 80 -2.77 8.80 -10.83
N ASN A 81 -2.44 10.04 -10.42
CA ASN A 81 -3.32 10.95 -9.68
C ASN A 81 -3.79 10.41 -8.31
N PHE A 82 -2.94 9.64 -7.63
CA PHE A 82 -3.17 9.35 -6.21
C PHE A 82 -2.71 10.52 -5.36
N GLU A 83 -3.46 10.82 -4.30
CA GLU A 83 -3.07 11.77 -3.27
C GLU A 83 -2.10 11.08 -2.29
N TYR A 84 -1.04 11.77 -1.89
CA TYR A 84 -0.18 11.31 -0.80
C TYR A 84 -0.72 11.81 0.53
N ILE A 85 -0.93 10.89 1.48
CA ILE A 85 -1.62 11.21 2.74
C ILE A 85 -0.80 10.93 4.00
N GLY A 86 0.49 10.64 3.84
CA GLY A 86 1.42 10.40 4.95
C GLY A 86 2.25 9.14 4.77
N SER A 87 3.21 8.97 5.67
CA SER A 87 4.06 7.78 5.72
C SER A 87 4.16 7.26 7.14
N HIS A 88 4.60 6.02 7.26
CA HIS A 88 4.87 5.38 8.55
C HIS A 88 6.02 4.39 8.38
N TYR A 89 6.76 4.16 9.46
CA TYR A 89 7.78 3.11 9.45
C TYR A 89 7.14 1.76 9.74
N SER A 90 7.39 0.82 8.84
CA SER A 90 6.99 -0.58 8.99
C SER A 90 8.22 -1.45 9.17
N ARG A 91 8.08 -2.45 10.04
CA ARG A 91 9.14 -3.45 10.26
C ARG A 91 9.01 -4.56 9.23
N PHE A 92 10.14 -4.92 8.66
CA PHE A 92 10.30 -6.07 7.80
C PHE A 92 11.34 -7.01 8.39
N TYR A 93 11.18 -8.29 8.10
CA TYR A 93 12.11 -9.33 8.51
C TYR A 93 12.70 -9.93 7.25
N GLU A 94 14.02 -10.03 7.22
CA GLU A 94 14.74 -10.79 6.22
C GLU A 94 15.24 -12.07 6.87
N LEU A 95 14.93 -13.21 6.26
CA LEU A 95 15.36 -14.53 6.74
C LEU A 95 15.68 -15.38 5.53
N ASP A 96 16.93 -15.84 5.44
CA ASP A 96 17.42 -16.73 4.37
C ASP A 96 17.14 -16.20 2.95
N GLY A 97 17.31 -14.88 2.75
CA GLY A 97 17.06 -14.18 1.48
C GLY A 97 15.57 -13.89 1.18
N GLU A 98 14.67 -14.31 2.06
CA GLU A 98 13.23 -14.06 1.93
C GLU A 98 12.77 -12.88 2.80
N TRP A 99 11.89 -12.05 2.23
CA TRP A 99 11.37 -10.85 2.91
C TRP A 99 9.96 -11.04 3.44
N TYR A 100 9.75 -10.65 4.70
CA TYR A 100 8.48 -10.79 5.39
C TYR A 100 8.02 -9.46 6.01
N HIS A 101 6.77 -9.07 5.78
CA HIS A 101 6.16 -7.93 6.48
C HIS A 101 5.83 -8.30 7.94
N LYS A 102 5.88 -7.36 8.89
CA LYS A 102 5.47 -7.59 10.30
C LYS A 102 4.11 -8.28 10.47
N ILE A 103 3.19 -8.07 9.54
CA ILE A 103 1.87 -8.72 9.56
C ILE A 103 2.01 -10.25 9.45
N ALA A 104 2.97 -10.79 8.69
CA ALA A 104 3.20 -12.23 8.58
C ALA A 104 3.63 -12.86 9.92
N ARG A 105 4.35 -12.10 10.76
CA ARG A 105 4.67 -12.48 12.14
C ARG A 105 3.42 -12.51 13.02
N ASN A 106 2.61 -11.46 12.97
CA ASN A 106 1.47 -11.28 13.90
C ASN A 106 0.20 -12.06 13.49
N ALA A 107 0.09 -12.47 12.22
CA ALA A 107 -1.01 -13.26 11.71
C ALA A 107 -0.80 -14.74 12.09
N ILE A 108 -1.09 -15.11 13.34
CA ILE A 108 -0.97 -16.49 13.83
C ILE A 108 -1.89 -17.43 13.03
N THR A 109 -3.10 -16.98 12.67
CA THR A 109 -4.10 -17.79 11.93
C THR A 109 -4.13 -17.53 10.40
N ARG A 110 -3.49 -16.47 9.89
CA ARG A 110 -3.50 -16.10 8.45
C ARG A 110 -2.11 -15.99 7.81
N GLY A 111 -1.04 -16.25 8.56
CA GLY A 111 0.33 -16.12 8.06
C GLY A 111 0.76 -17.23 7.09
N GLY A 112 0.02 -18.34 7.04
CA GLY A 112 0.36 -19.52 6.25
C GLY A 112 1.74 -20.11 6.62
N LYS A 113 2.19 -21.10 5.83
CA LYS A 113 3.49 -21.77 6.01
C LYS A 113 4.67 -20.79 6.05
N ARG A 114 4.60 -19.69 5.29
CA ARG A 114 5.61 -18.62 5.28
C ARG A 114 5.68 -17.86 6.61
N GLY A 115 4.54 -17.51 7.19
CA GLY A 115 4.50 -16.85 8.49
C GLY A 115 4.95 -17.76 9.64
N GLU A 116 4.66 -19.06 9.55
CA GLU A 116 5.16 -20.07 10.50
C GLU A 116 6.68 -20.21 10.44
N TYR A 117 7.26 -20.30 9.24
CA TYR A 117 8.70 -20.39 9.05
C TYR A 117 9.45 -19.19 9.65
N LEU A 118 8.94 -17.97 9.41
CA LEU A 118 9.48 -16.76 10.03
C LEU A 118 9.40 -16.81 11.56
N ARG A 119 8.27 -17.27 12.12
CA ARG A 119 8.10 -17.33 13.58
C ARG A 119 9.03 -18.35 14.23
N ALA A 120 9.22 -19.50 13.58
CA ALA A 120 10.11 -20.56 14.07
C ALA A 120 11.61 -20.17 14.01
N ASN A 121 11.98 -19.25 13.12
CA ASN A 121 13.37 -18.86 12.88
C ASN A 121 13.62 -17.37 13.16
N ILE A 122 12.80 -16.74 14.00
CA ILE A 122 12.81 -15.29 14.19
C ILE A 122 14.15 -14.77 14.74
N GLU A 123 14.87 -15.59 15.52
CA GLU A 123 16.17 -15.24 16.10
C GLU A 123 17.26 -15.10 15.03
N ARG A 124 17.10 -15.79 13.89
CA ARG A 124 17.99 -15.68 12.72
C ARG A 124 17.58 -14.56 11.76
N ALA A 125 16.42 -13.94 11.97
CA ALA A 125 15.90 -12.95 11.06
C ALA A 125 16.48 -11.56 11.34
N THR A 126 16.98 -10.89 10.31
CA THR A 126 17.41 -9.50 10.39
C THR A 126 16.19 -8.58 10.33
N VAL A 127 16.11 -7.63 11.28
CA VAL A 127 15.00 -6.68 11.35
C VAL A 127 15.35 -5.40 10.63
N HIS A 128 14.55 -5.07 9.63
CA HIS A 128 14.68 -3.85 8.85
C HIS A 128 13.51 -2.91 9.12
N ARG A 129 13.75 -1.60 9.05
CA ARG A 129 12.72 -0.57 9.21
C ARG A 129 12.66 0.27 7.95
N PHE A 130 11.59 0.08 7.18
CA PHE A 130 11.38 0.83 5.94
C PHE A 130 10.24 1.84 6.11
N GLN A 131 10.43 3.03 5.56
CA GLN A 131 9.37 4.01 5.42
C GLN A 131 8.40 3.57 4.32
N GLN A 132 7.12 3.49 4.68
CA GLN A 132 6.02 3.20 3.77
C GLN A 132 5.16 4.43 3.53
N PHE A 133 5.11 4.87 2.28
CA PHE A 133 4.31 5.99 1.80
C PHE A 133 2.90 5.51 1.45
N ARG A 134 1.88 6.18 1.99
CA ARG A 134 0.47 5.86 1.75
C ARG A 134 -0.11 6.79 0.69
N TYR A 135 -0.66 6.18 -0.34
CA TYR A 135 -1.31 6.84 -1.46
C TYR A 135 -2.79 6.47 -1.51
N ILE A 136 -3.65 7.45 -1.83
CA ILE A 136 -5.10 7.23 -1.95
C ILE A 136 -5.66 7.85 -3.23
N ARG A 137 -6.49 7.09 -3.94
CA ARG A 137 -7.27 7.56 -5.08
C ARG A 137 -8.76 7.52 -4.73
N PHE A 138 -9.38 8.68 -4.60
CA PHE A 138 -10.83 8.77 -4.40
C PHE A 138 -11.59 8.52 -5.71
N LEU A 139 -12.48 7.54 -5.71
CA LEU A 139 -13.39 7.27 -6.82
C LEU A 139 -14.71 8.03 -6.64
N ASP A 140 -15.11 8.28 -5.40
CA ASP A 140 -16.21 9.16 -5.00
C ASP A 140 -15.67 10.42 -4.31
N LYS A 141 -16.12 11.60 -4.79
CA LYS A 141 -15.75 12.91 -4.21
C LYS A 141 -16.28 13.07 -2.78
N ARG A 142 -17.40 12.44 -2.41
CA ARG A 142 -17.95 12.50 -1.05
C ARG A 142 -17.03 11.79 -0.06
N ALA A 143 -16.39 10.69 -0.46
CA ALA A 143 -15.41 10.00 0.37
C ALA A 143 -14.18 10.85 0.67
N LYS A 144 -13.73 11.70 -0.28
CA LYS A 144 -12.64 12.65 -0.03
C LYS A 144 -12.91 13.58 1.15
N LYS A 145 -14.17 14.02 1.32
CA LYS A 145 -14.58 14.88 2.44
C LYS A 145 -14.58 14.16 3.80
N ARG A 146 -14.58 12.82 3.80
CA ARG A 146 -14.56 11.98 5.01
C ARG A 146 -13.15 11.45 5.34
N LEU A 147 -12.11 11.90 4.62
CA LEU A 147 -10.74 11.58 5.01
C LEU A 147 -10.53 11.98 6.47
N ASN A 148 -10.01 11.06 7.28
CA ASN A 148 -9.78 11.28 8.70
C ASN A 148 -8.59 12.24 8.88
N THR A 149 -8.90 13.53 8.98
CA THR A 149 -7.91 14.61 9.07
C THR A 149 -7.13 14.63 10.38
N LYS A 150 -7.55 13.87 11.40
CA LYS A 150 -6.79 13.71 12.65
C LYS A 150 -5.55 12.84 12.45
N LEU A 151 -5.58 11.91 11.49
CA LEU A 151 -4.51 10.95 11.23
C LEU A 151 -3.80 11.19 9.89
N PHE A 152 -4.50 11.75 8.91
CA PHE A 152 -4.03 11.83 7.54
C PHE A 152 -4.28 13.22 6.96
N LYS A 153 -3.31 13.72 6.19
CA LYS A 153 -3.45 15.00 5.47
C LYS A 153 -2.89 14.85 4.07
N VAL A 154 -3.63 15.34 3.08
CA VAL A 154 -3.11 15.45 1.71
C VAL A 154 -1.92 16.40 1.73
N GLN A 155 -0.78 15.93 1.26
CA GLN A 155 0.48 16.66 1.34
C GLN A 155 1.29 16.50 0.05
N PRO A 156 2.26 17.39 -0.23
CA PRO A 156 3.09 17.31 -1.42
C PRO A 156 3.81 15.97 -1.52
N TYR A 157 4.02 15.48 -2.74
CA TYR A 157 4.66 14.20 -2.97
C TYR A 157 6.09 14.15 -2.38
N PRO A 158 6.47 13.02 -1.78
CA PRO A 158 7.82 12.85 -1.24
C PRO A 158 8.84 12.86 -2.38
N LYS A 159 9.94 13.60 -2.20
CA LYS A 159 11.07 13.60 -3.13
C LYS A 159 12.15 12.63 -2.64
N PRO A 160 12.84 11.90 -3.54
CA PRO A 160 13.90 10.96 -3.15
C PRO A 160 14.98 11.59 -2.26
N GLU A 161 15.35 12.85 -2.55
CA GLU A 161 16.36 13.64 -1.81
C GLU A 161 15.98 13.94 -0.35
N THR A 162 14.69 13.83 -0.01
CA THR A 162 14.18 14.13 1.34
C THR A 162 14.06 12.89 2.23
N LEU A 163 14.39 11.71 1.68
CA LEU A 163 14.39 10.47 2.44
C LEU A 163 15.64 10.40 3.30
N LYS A 164 15.47 10.48 4.63
CA LYS A 164 16.55 10.15 5.55
C LYS A 164 16.81 8.64 5.44
N PRO A 165 18.04 8.18 5.21
CA PRO A 165 18.34 6.76 5.23
C PRO A 165 17.94 6.21 6.62
N SER A 166 17.26 5.07 6.60
CA SER A 166 16.95 4.30 7.79
C SER A 166 18.26 3.96 8.50
N SER A 167 18.44 4.51 9.71
CA SER A 167 19.61 4.27 10.56
C SER A 167 19.51 2.92 11.27
#